data_AF-A0A9Q4B3Q5-F1
#
_entry.id   AF-A0A9Q4B3Q5-F1
#
_cell.length_a   1.000
_cell.length_b   1.000
_cell.length_c   1.000
_cell.angle_alpha   90.00
_cell.angle_beta   90.00
_cell.angle_gamma   90.00
#
_symmetry.space_group_name_H-M   'P 1'
#
loop_
_entity.id
_entity.type
_entity.pdbx_description
1 polymer ?
#
loop_
_entity_poly.entity_id
_entity_poly.type
_entity_poly.pdbx_seq_one_letter_code
_entity_poly.pdbx_strand_id
1 'polypeptide(L)'
;MSHYPSTNMGADCTSCFGLCCVALPYAKSADFPCNKDSGVPCENLGTDFRCGIHNNLRSKGFRGCSVYECYGAGQKVSQFTYNGIDWRTNSELAKEMFLVFPIMQQLYEMLYYIDEALCREEAQPLHHDLKKLFKDTVRLTNLKGTVILTLDVQRHRVKVNEFLLKTSELVRKEKIIKETKQKRVSDFIGANLRRENLCGRDLRGALLIAADLRGADLSYTDLIGADMRDADIRGANLIGSLFLTQAQINSAKGNKHTKLPLSLNKPDHWLI
;
A
#
# COMPACT_ATOMS: atom_id res chain seq x y z
N MET A 1 9.60 14.31 22.69
CA MET A 1 9.98 13.89 21.32
C MET A 1 10.61 12.50 21.39
N SER A 2 9.80 11.44 21.39
CA SER A 2 10.33 10.09 21.11
C SER A 2 10.09 9.83 19.63
N HIS A 3 11.06 10.22 18.79
CA HIS A 3 11.13 9.65 17.45
C HIS A 3 11.33 8.16 17.64
N TYR A 4 10.27 7.37 17.42
CA TYR A 4 10.49 6.00 17.00
C TYR A 4 11.38 6.08 15.77
N PRO A 5 12.44 5.25 15.66
CA PRO A 5 13.19 5.19 14.43
C PRO A 5 12.14 4.89 13.36
N SER A 6 11.96 5.83 12.44
CA SER A 6 11.16 5.65 11.24
C SER A 6 11.70 4.36 10.64
N THR A 7 11.00 3.25 10.83
CA THR A 7 11.34 2.03 10.13
C THR A 7 11.23 2.44 8.67
N ASN A 8 12.34 2.43 7.96
CA ASN A 8 12.37 2.73 6.54
C ASN A 8 11.54 1.64 5.84
N MET A 9 10.22 1.83 5.82
CA MET A 9 9.20 0.90 5.29
C MET A 9 9.02 1.09 3.78
N GLY A 10 10.01 1.71 3.12
CA GLY A 10 10.10 1.75 1.67
C GLY A 10 10.63 0.42 1.14
N ALA A 11 10.18 0.04 -0.05
CA ALA A 11 10.78 -1.08 -0.77
C ALA A 11 12.22 -0.73 -1.19
N ASP A 12 13.18 -1.52 -0.71
CA ASP A 12 14.55 -1.53 -1.25
C ASP A 12 14.72 -2.79 -2.09
N CYS A 13 14.43 -2.65 -3.39
CA CYS A 13 14.55 -3.76 -4.34
C CYS A 13 15.99 -4.27 -4.49
N THR A 14 17.01 -3.48 -4.12
CA THR A 14 18.42 -3.91 -4.20
C THR A 14 18.78 -4.94 -3.12
N SER A 15 18.01 -4.95 -2.03
CA SER A 15 18.12 -5.92 -0.94
C SER A 15 17.12 -7.09 -1.08
N CYS A 16 16.43 -7.23 -2.22
CA CYS A 16 15.38 -8.24 -2.43
C CYS A 16 15.79 -9.27 -3.50
N PHE A 17 15.27 -10.50 -3.38
CA PHE A 17 15.42 -11.54 -4.41
C PHE A 17 14.38 -11.44 -5.53
N GLY A 18 13.93 -10.23 -5.86
CA GLY A 18 12.97 -10.01 -6.95
C GLY A 18 11.62 -10.69 -6.74
N LEU A 19 11.19 -10.84 -5.48
CA LEU A 19 10.05 -11.69 -5.09
C LEU A 19 8.73 -11.29 -5.77
N CYS A 20 8.48 -10.00 -5.99
CA CYS A 20 7.30 -9.56 -6.76
C CYS A 20 7.31 -10.04 -8.23
N CYS A 21 8.50 -10.25 -8.81
CA CYS A 21 8.66 -10.69 -10.20
C CYS A 21 8.57 -12.21 -10.36
N VAL A 22 8.74 -12.99 -9.29
CA VAL A 22 8.75 -14.47 -9.34
C VAL A 22 7.59 -15.09 -8.57
N ALA A 23 7.33 -14.67 -7.33
CA ALA A 23 6.35 -15.31 -6.44
C ALA A 23 4.89 -15.04 -6.86
N LEU A 24 4.60 -13.87 -7.42
CA LEU A 24 3.22 -13.47 -7.72
C LEU A 24 2.83 -13.82 -9.16
N PRO A 25 1.65 -14.40 -9.40
CA PRO A 25 1.14 -14.62 -10.75
C PRO A 25 0.55 -13.33 -11.34
N TYR A 26 0.46 -13.26 -12.67
CA TYR A 26 -0.37 -12.26 -13.35
C TYR A 26 -0.90 -12.82 -14.68
N ALA A 27 -2.07 -12.33 -15.09
CA ALA A 27 -2.69 -12.67 -16.36
C ALA A 27 -2.53 -11.54 -17.38
N LYS A 28 -2.45 -11.91 -18.66
CA LYS A 28 -2.43 -10.99 -19.78
C LYS A 28 -3.66 -10.08 -19.73
N SER A 29 -3.44 -8.77 -19.72
CA SER A 29 -4.47 -7.75 -19.54
C SER A 29 -3.96 -6.39 -20.04
N ALA A 30 -4.72 -5.32 -19.77
CA ALA A 30 -4.22 -3.97 -20.02
C ALA A 30 -3.00 -3.60 -19.14
N ASP A 31 -2.80 -4.32 -18.02
CA ASP A 31 -1.72 -4.05 -17.06
C ASP A 31 -0.48 -4.93 -17.25
N PHE A 32 -0.59 -6.01 -18.06
CA PHE A 32 0.47 -6.98 -18.30
C PHE A 32 0.41 -7.56 -19.72
N PRO A 33 1.54 -7.66 -20.45
CA PRO A 33 1.54 -8.08 -21.86
C PRO A 33 1.36 -9.60 -22.06
N CYS A 34 1.63 -10.40 -21.02
CA CYS A 34 1.66 -11.86 -21.07
C CYS A 34 1.14 -12.47 -19.76
N ASN A 35 0.88 -13.78 -19.77
CA ASN A 35 0.60 -14.55 -18.56
C ASN A 35 1.91 -14.94 -17.89
N LYS A 36 1.89 -15.05 -16.56
CA LYS A 36 2.99 -15.62 -15.77
C LYS A 36 2.42 -16.31 -14.54
N ASP A 37 2.76 -17.58 -14.37
CA ASP A 37 2.39 -18.35 -13.19
C ASP A 37 3.21 -17.92 -11.96
N SER A 38 2.72 -18.28 -10.77
CA SER A 38 3.46 -18.14 -9.52
C SER A 38 4.69 -19.05 -9.52
N GLY A 39 5.82 -18.53 -9.06
CA GLY A 39 7.10 -19.24 -9.03
C GLY A 39 7.85 -19.26 -10.37
N VAL A 40 7.22 -18.83 -11.47
CA VAL A 40 7.90 -18.59 -12.74
C VAL A 40 8.50 -17.18 -12.73
N PRO A 41 9.82 -17.01 -12.93
CA PRO A 41 10.42 -15.68 -13.02
C PRO A 41 9.87 -14.87 -14.19
N CYS A 42 9.59 -13.58 -13.98
CA CYS A 42 9.31 -12.64 -15.06
C CYS A 42 10.49 -12.61 -16.04
N GLU A 43 10.21 -12.53 -17.34
CA GLU A 43 11.22 -12.43 -18.41
C GLU A 43 12.20 -11.25 -18.22
N ASN A 44 11.75 -10.21 -17.51
CA ASN A 44 12.54 -9.01 -17.24
C ASN A 44 13.32 -9.09 -15.92
N LEU A 45 13.27 -10.21 -15.19
CA LEU A 45 14.00 -10.39 -13.94
C LEU A 45 15.46 -10.78 -14.24
N GLY A 46 16.38 -9.87 -13.95
CA GLY A 46 17.82 -10.08 -14.11
C GLY A 46 18.39 -11.14 -13.17
N THR A 47 19.57 -11.65 -13.50
CA THR A 47 20.33 -12.60 -12.67
C THR A 47 20.77 -12.00 -11.32
N ASP A 48 20.73 -10.69 -11.19
CA ASP A 48 20.96 -9.95 -9.94
C ASP A 48 19.66 -9.65 -9.16
N PHE A 49 18.55 -10.27 -9.56
CA PHE A 49 17.21 -10.10 -8.97
C PHE A 49 16.55 -8.73 -9.20
N ARG A 50 17.14 -7.85 -10.03
CA ARG A 50 16.54 -6.56 -10.37
C ARG A 50 15.67 -6.67 -11.62
N CYS A 51 14.63 -5.83 -11.70
CA CYS A 51 13.83 -5.71 -12.92
C CYS A 51 14.60 -4.88 -13.95
N GLY A 52 14.98 -5.51 -15.08
CA GLY A 52 15.75 -4.86 -16.15
C GLY A 52 15.03 -3.72 -16.86
N ILE A 53 13.72 -3.58 -16.65
CA ILE A 53 12.88 -2.53 -17.24
C ILE A 53 12.20 -1.65 -16.19
N HIS A 54 12.67 -1.62 -14.94
CA HIS A 54 11.96 -0.95 -13.83
C HIS A 54 11.55 0.51 -14.14
N ASN A 55 12.45 1.27 -14.75
CA ASN A 55 12.20 2.67 -15.13
C ASN A 55 11.28 2.84 -16.34
N ASN A 56 10.94 1.75 -17.03
CA ASN A 56 10.18 1.72 -18.27
C ASN A 56 8.95 0.80 -18.19
N LEU A 57 8.51 0.41 -16.99
CA LEU A 57 7.42 -0.56 -16.80
C LEU A 57 6.15 -0.16 -17.57
N ARG A 58 5.74 1.11 -17.50
CA ARG A 58 4.52 1.59 -18.18
C ARG A 58 4.64 1.54 -19.70
N SER A 59 5.73 2.06 -20.26
CA SER A 59 5.94 2.07 -21.71
C SER A 59 6.15 0.67 -22.30
N LYS A 60 6.55 -0.30 -21.48
CA LYS A 60 6.68 -1.71 -21.84
C LYS A 60 5.43 -2.56 -21.53
N GLY A 61 4.33 -1.95 -21.08
CA GLY A 61 3.05 -2.65 -20.86
C GLY A 61 2.91 -3.34 -19.50
N PHE A 62 3.81 -3.09 -18.54
CA PHE A 62 3.78 -3.60 -17.17
C PHE A 62 3.22 -2.56 -16.19
N ARG A 63 2.07 -1.95 -16.53
CA ARG A 63 1.43 -0.95 -15.66
C ARG A 63 1.12 -1.53 -14.28
N GLY A 64 0.73 -2.82 -14.20
CA GLY A 64 0.45 -3.50 -12.94
C GLY A 64 1.65 -3.51 -11.98
N CYS A 65 2.88 -3.72 -12.49
CA CYS A 65 4.10 -3.62 -11.68
C CYS A 65 4.36 -2.19 -11.18
N SER A 66 3.99 -1.16 -11.96
CA SER A 66 4.23 0.25 -11.59
C SER A 66 3.30 0.78 -10.50
N VAL A 67 2.25 0.03 -10.16
CA VAL A 67 1.28 0.37 -9.10
C VAL A 67 1.31 -0.64 -7.95
N TYR A 68 2.24 -1.60 -7.99
CA TYR A 68 2.44 -2.57 -6.94
C TYR A 68 3.33 -2.01 -5.83
N GLU A 69 3.01 -2.33 -4.58
CA GLU A 69 3.81 -1.96 -3.40
C GLU A 69 3.95 -3.17 -2.48
N CYS A 70 5.16 -3.40 -1.98
CA CYS A 70 5.44 -4.46 -1.00
C CYS A 70 5.74 -3.93 0.41
N TYR A 71 5.84 -2.61 0.59
CA TYR A 71 6.11 -1.93 1.85
C TYR A 71 7.43 -2.35 2.50
N GLY A 72 8.32 -2.95 1.73
CA GLY A 72 9.58 -3.49 2.22
C GLY A 72 9.57 -4.98 2.64
N ALA A 73 8.46 -5.68 2.41
CA ALA A 73 8.37 -7.12 2.69
C ALA A 73 9.38 -7.95 1.88
N GLY A 74 9.72 -7.52 0.66
CA GLY A 74 10.65 -8.21 -0.21
C GLY A 74 12.04 -8.35 0.43
N GLN A 75 12.65 -7.22 0.82
CA GLN A 75 13.94 -7.25 1.49
C GLN A 75 13.88 -7.90 2.87
N LYS A 76 12.73 -7.81 3.57
CA LYS A 76 12.55 -8.50 4.85
C LYS A 76 12.70 -10.01 4.68
N VAL A 77 11.97 -10.58 3.71
CA VAL A 77 12.00 -12.01 3.42
C VAL A 77 13.41 -12.41 3.00
N SER A 78 14.01 -11.70 2.05
CA SER A 78 15.31 -12.03 1.49
C SER A 78 16.44 -11.99 2.52
N GLN A 79 16.58 -10.89 3.25
CA GLN A 79 17.76 -10.66 4.08
C GLN A 79 17.62 -11.21 5.49
N PHE A 80 16.41 -11.22 6.05
CA PHE A 80 16.23 -11.54 7.47
C PHE A 80 15.46 -12.83 7.70
N THR A 81 14.43 -13.14 6.91
CA THR A 81 13.70 -14.41 7.07
C THR A 81 14.52 -15.58 6.56
N TYR A 82 15.24 -15.39 5.45
CA TYR A 82 16.06 -16.43 4.81
C TYR A 82 17.57 -16.14 4.84
N ASN A 83 18.00 -15.16 5.64
CA ASN A 83 19.42 -14.88 5.91
C ASN A 83 20.32 -14.76 4.66
N GLY A 84 19.80 -14.12 3.60
CA GLY A 84 20.58 -13.92 2.37
C GLY A 84 20.64 -15.15 1.44
N ILE A 85 19.98 -16.25 1.77
CA ILE A 85 19.93 -17.45 0.92
C ILE A 85 18.79 -17.29 -0.10
N ASP A 86 19.13 -17.23 -1.39
CA ASP A 86 18.17 -17.02 -2.47
C ASP A 86 17.43 -18.28 -2.92
N TRP A 87 16.36 -18.08 -3.70
CA TRP A 87 15.48 -19.14 -4.18
C TRP A 87 15.99 -19.88 -5.44
N ARG A 88 17.05 -19.43 -6.11
CA ARG A 88 17.51 -20.03 -7.37
C ARG A 88 18.26 -21.33 -7.17
N THR A 89 18.92 -21.49 -6.03
CA THR A 89 19.79 -22.64 -5.74
C THR A 89 19.09 -23.75 -4.96
N ASN A 90 17.89 -23.51 -4.42
CA ASN A 90 17.14 -24.48 -3.63
C ASN A 90 15.63 -24.42 -3.92
N SER A 91 15.12 -25.44 -4.61
CA SER A 91 13.72 -25.51 -5.06
C SER A 91 12.70 -25.67 -3.93
N GLU A 92 13.06 -26.32 -2.81
CA GLU A 92 12.16 -26.45 -1.66
C GLU A 92 12.05 -25.12 -0.92
N LEU A 93 13.20 -24.47 -0.69
CA LEU A 93 13.26 -23.13 -0.11
C LEU A 93 12.50 -22.11 -0.95
N ALA A 94 12.59 -22.20 -2.29
CA ALA A 94 11.88 -21.33 -3.20
C ALA A 94 10.36 -21.37 -2.98
N LYS A 95 9.78 -22.58 -2.87
CA LYS A 95 8.34 -22.76 -2.64
C LYS A 95 7.90 -22.12 -1.33
N GLU A 96 8.65 -22.36 -0.24
CA GLU A 96 8.36 -21.77 1.06
C GLU A 96 8.44 -20.24 0.99
N MET A 97 9.53 -19.70 0.43
CA MET A 97 9.79 -18.27 0.32
C MET A 97 8.70 -17.54 -0.47
N PHE A 98 8.22 -18.13 -1.57
CA PHE A 98 7.16 -17.54 -2.38
C PHE A 98 5.81 -17.53 -1.67
N LEU A 99 5.53 -18.50 -0.80
CA LEU A 99 4.32 -18.52 0.03
C LEU A 99 4.42 -17.57 1.23
N VAL A 100 5.62 -17.40 1.81
CA VAL A 100 5.89 -16.47 2.91
C VAL A 100 5.75 -15.01 2.46
N PHE A 101 6.19 -14.69 1.24
CA PHE A 101 6.24 -13.30 0.77
C PHE A 101 4.89 -12.56 0.80
N PRO A 102 3.76 -13.10 0.29
CA PRO A 102 2.45 -12.44 0.39
C PRO A 102 1.95 -12.28 1.83
N ILE A 103 2.33 -13.18 2.75
CA ILE A 103 1.99 -13.02 4.17
C ILE A 103 2.80 -11.88 4.77
N MET A 104 4.11 -11.82 4.48
CA MET A 104 4.97 -10.74 4.93
C MET A 104 4.51 -9.38 4.41
N GLN A 105 4.08 -9.31 3.14
CA GLN A 105 3.50 -8.11 2.54
C GLN A 105 2.30 -7.60 3.36
N GLN A 106 1.38 -8.49 3.75
CA GLN A 106 0.21 -8.13 4.56
C GLN A 106 0.62 -7.61 5.95
N LEU A 107 1.63 -8.22 6.58
CA LEU A 107 2.14 -7.75 7.87
C LEU A 107 2.77 -6.35 7.76
N TYR A 108 3.55 -6.10 6.70
CA TYR A 108 4.19 -4.80 6.46
C TYR A 108 3.19 -3.71 6.06
N GLU A 109 2.16 -4.06 5.29
CA GLU A 109 1.05 -3.15 5.02
C GLU A 109 0.37 -2.71 6.33
N MET A 110 0.13 -3.64 7.26
CA MET A 110 -0.43 -3.29 8.58
C MET A 110 0.52 -2.41 9.39
N LEU A 111 1.82 -2.68 9.36
CA LEU A 111 2.82 -1.82 10.02
C LEU A 111 2.79 -0.39 9.45
N TYR A 112 2.69 -0.25 8.13
CA TYR A 112 2.56 1.04 7.46
C TYR A 112 1.36 1.84 7.98
N TYR A 113 0.17 1.22 8.04
CA TYR A 113 -1.03 1.92 8.56
C TYR A 113 -0.95 2.23 10.05
N ILE A 114 -0.37 1.34 10.87
CA ILE A 114 -0.19 1.57 12.31
C ILE A 114 0.79 2.73 12.55
N ASP A 115 1.86 2.82 11.78
CA ASP A 115 2.84 3.91 11.86
C ASP A 115 2.22 5.24 11.48
N GLU A 116 1.43 5.29 10.39
CA GLU A 116 0.68 6.49 10.05
C GLU A 116 -0.25 6.92 11.19
N ALA A 117 -0.97 5.96 11.81
CA ALA A 117 -1.84 6.23 12.95
C ALA A 117 -1.07 6.79 14.16
N LEU A 118 0.15 6.29 14.42
CA LEU A 118 1.04 6.80 15.47
C LEU A 118 1.56 8.21 15.18
N CYS A 119 1.62 8.62 13.91
CA CYS A 119 1.98 9.97 13.50
C CYS A 119 0.82 10.98 13.59
N ARG A 120 -0.42 10.54 13.84
CA ARG A 120 -1.56 11.44 14.02
C ARG A 120 -1.62 11.95 15.46
N GLU A 121 -1.62 13.27 15.62
CA GLU A 121 -1.74 13.92 16.93
C GLU A 121 -3.13 13.67 17.53
N GLU A 122 -4.16 13.66 16.70
CA GLU A 122 -5.54 13.40 17.10
C GLU A 122 -5.73 11.97 17.65
N ALA A 123 -4.85 11.04 17.26
CA ALA A 123 -4.85 9.65 17.73
C ALA A 123 -4.05 9.43 19.01
N GLN A 124 -3.54 10.50 19.66
CA GLN A 124 -2.75 10.40 20.90
C GLN A 124 -3.39 9.49 21.97
N PRO A 125 -4.73 9.50 22.20
CA PRO A 125 -5.36 8.61 23.16
C PRO A 125 -5.16 7.10 22.87
N LEU A 126 -4.90 6.75 21.61
CA LEU A 126 -4.69 5.36 21.16
C LEU A 126 -3.21 4.97 21.08
N HIS A 127 -2.27 5.91 21.25
CA HIS A 127 -0.85 5.67 20.97
C HIS A 127 -0.25 4.54 21.80
N HIS A 128 -0.70 4.36 23.06
CA HIS A 128 -0.21 3.25 23.89
C HIS A 128 -0.52 1.89 23.24
N ASP A 129 -1.78 1.67 22.85
CA ASP A 129 -2.23 0.43 22.25
C ASP A 129 -1.68 0.24 20.83
N LEU A 130 -1.64 1.32 20.03
CA LEU A 130 -1.02 1.31 18.70
C LEU A 130 0.46 0.91 18.76
N LYS A 131 1.22 1.41 19.74
CA LYS A 131 2.63 1.02 19.96
C LYS A 131 2.76 -0.46 20.32
N LYS A 132 1.86 -0.99 21.15
CA LYS A 132 1.82 -2.41 21.49
C LYS A 132 1.51 -3.25 20.25
N LEU A 133 0.50 -2.84 19.48
CA LEU A 133 0.08 -3.52 18.25
C LEU A 133 1.17 -3.48 17.17
N PHE A 134 1.89 -2.37 17.04
CA PHE A 134 3.07 -2.26 16.17
C PHE A 134 4.14 -3.27 16.56
N LYS A 135 4.53 -3.31 17.84
CA LYS A 135 5.52 -4.27 18.36
C LYS A 135 5.09 -5.73 18.18
N ASP A 136 3.81 -6.03 18.43
CA ASP A 136 3.26 -7.36 18.22
C ASP A 136 3.32 -7.75 16.74
N THR A 137 2.98 -6.83 15.83
CA THR A 137 3.07 -7.05 14.38
C THR A 137 4.52 -7.25 13.93
N VAL A 138 5.47 -6.45 14.40
CA VAL A 138 6.91 -6.63 14.14
C VAL A 138 7.38 -8.01 14.63
N ARG A 139 6.93 -8.47 15.81
CA ARG A 139 7.27 -9.81 16.31
C ARG A 139 6.82 -10.90 15.33
N LEU A 140 5.65 -10.78 14.71
CA LEU A 140 5.18 -11.73 13.69
C LEU A 140 6.10 -11.76 12.46
N THR A 141 6.61 -10.60 12.03
CA THR A 141 7.55 -10.51 10.90
C THR A 141 8.93 -11.14 11.17
N ASN A 142 9.27 -11.37 12.44
CA ASN A 142 10.55 -11.95 12.86
C ASN A 142 10.48 -13.47 13.10
N LEU A 143 9.32 -14.09 12.87
CA LEU A 143 9.17 -15.54 12.96
C LEU A 143 9.88 -16.23 11.79
N LYS A 144 10.18 -17.52 11.97
CA LYS A 144 10.70 -18.36 10.88
C LYS A 144 9.65 -18.51 9.78
N GLY A 145 10.10 -18.67 8.53
CA GLY A 145 9.21 -18.83 7.36
C GLY A 145 8.13 -19.89 7.56
N THR A 146 8.51 -21.09 8.02
CA THR A 146 7.57 -22.18 8.36
C THR A 146 6.49 -21.79 9.37
N VAL A 147 6.81 -20.95 10.36
CA VAL A 147 5.83 -20.48 11.35
C VAL A 147 4.95 -19.38 10.74
N ILE A 148 5.52 -18.49 9.91
CA ILE A 148 4.77 -17.44 9.20
C ILE A 148 3.65 -18.06 8.36
N LEU A 149 3.90 -19.19 7.70
CA LEU A 149 2.91 -19.91 6.89
C LEU A 149 1.69 -20.39 7.69
N THR A 150 1.83 -20.56 9.00
CA THR A 150 0.75 -21.02 9.90
C THR A 150 0.00 -19.89 10.61
N LEU A 151 0.36 -18.63 10.35
CA LEU A 151 -0.25 -17.49 11.03
C LEU A 151 -1.71 -17.28 10.61
N ASP A 152 -2.55 -16.97 11.60
CA ASP A 152 -3.87 -16.40 11.37
C ASP A 152 -3.74 -14.88 11.14
N VAL A 153 -3.31 -14.53 9.92
CA VAL A 153 -3.12 -13.13 9.49
C VAL A 153 -4.44 -12.37 9.49
N GLN A 154 -5.56 -13.04 9.22
CA GLN A 154 -6.88 -12.39 9.17
C GLN A 154 -7.33 -11.95 10.56
N ARG A 155 -7.16 -12.79 11.59
CA ARG A 155 -7.44 -12.39 12.97
C ARG A 155 -6.56 -11.24 13.43
N HIS A 156 -5.29 -11.21 13.02
CA HIS A 156 -4.42 -10.07 13.31
C HIS A 156 -4.89 -8.79 12.60
N ARG A 157 -5.27 -8.89 11.31
CA ARG A 157 -5.84 -7.79 10.52
C ARG A 157 -7.10 -7.20 11.15
N VAL A 158 -8.00 -8.03 11.68
CA VAL A 158 -9.20 -7.54 12.38
C VAL A 158 -8.83 -6.67 13.58
N LYS A 159 -7.84 -7.09 14.39
CA LYS A 159 -7.36 -6.28 15.53
C LYS A 159 -6.75 -4.95 15.08
N VAL A 160 -5.93 -4.97 14.02
CA VAL A 160 -5.35 -3.73 13.47
C VAL A 160 -6.46 -2.81 12.98
N ASN A 161 -7.41 -3.33 12.21
CA ASN A 161 -8.50 -2.56 11.64
C ASN A 161 -9.37 -1.85 12.69
N GLU A 162 -9.57 -2.46 13.87
CA GLU A 162 -10.26 -1.81 14.99
C GLU A 162 -9.61 -0.48 15.38
N PHE A 163 -8.28 -0.45 15.49
CA PHE A 163 -7.54 0.77 15.84
C PHE A 163 -7.47 1.77 14.68
N LEU A 164 -7.41 1.30 13.44
CA LEU A 164 -7.45 2.19 12.26
C LEU A 164 -8.81 2.89 12.16
N LEU A 165 -9.91 2.20 12.47
CA LEU A 165 -11.25 2.80 12.55
C LEU A 165 -11.32 3.89 13.62
N LYS A 166 -10.90 3.58 14.86
CA LYS A 166 -10.87 4.55 15.95
C LYS A 166 -9.99 5.76 15.62
N THR A 167 -8.85 5.54 14.97
CA THR A 167 -7.95 6.60 14.50
C THR A 167 -8.64 7.50 13.48
N SER A 168 -9.31 6.90 12.50
CA SER A 168 -10.08 7.60 11.47
C SER A 168 -11.16 8.50 12.07
N GLU A 169 -11.93 7.96 13.02
CA GLU A 169 -12.98 8.70 13.74
C GLU A 169 -12.41 9.91 14.49
N LEU A 170 -11.29 9.74 15.21
CA LEU A 170 -10.64 10.84 15.95
C LEU A 170 -10.17 11.96 15.04
N VAL A 171 -9.45 11.64 13.96
CA VAL A 171 -8.93 12.64 13.01
C VAL A 171 -10.05 13.37 12.30
N ARG A 172 -11.13 12.66 11.94
CA ARG A 172 -12.23 13.21 11.13
C ARG A 172 -13.25 13.99 11.95
N LYS A 173 -13.32 13.78 13.28
CA LYS A 173 -14.34 14.35 14.18
C LYS A 173 -14.57 15.85 14.00
N GLU A 174 -13.50 16.63 13.85
CA GLU A 174 -13.57 18.09 13.72
C GLU A 174 -13.73 18.58 12.28
N LYS A 175 -13.58 17.69 11.30
CA LYS A 175 -13.59 18.01 9.86
C LYS A 175 -14.94 17.74 9.19
N ILE A 176 -15.82 17.00 9.86
CA ILE A 176 -17.17 16.71 9.37
C ILE A 176 -18.03 17.97 9.52
N ILE A 177 -18.39 18.58 8.39
CA ILE A 177 -19.44 19.61 8.33
C ILE A 177 -20.78 18.92 8.66
N LYS A 178 -21.52 19.48 9.63
CA LYS A 178 -22.79 18.97 10.20
C LYS A 178 -23.59 18.05 9.27
N GLU A 179 -23.65 16.78 9.68
CA GLU A 179 -24.58 15.71 9.33
C GLU A 179 -25.52 15.92 8.12
N THR A 180 -25.17 15.30 7.00
CA THR A 180 -26.13 14.39 6.37
C THR A 180 -25.65 12.99 6.67
N LYS A 181 -26.53 12.09 7.14
CA LYS A 181 -26.27 10.66 7.36
C LYS A 181 -25.35 10.17 6.25
N GLN A 182 -24.06 9.98 6.54
CA GLN A 182 -23.10 9.51 5.56
C GLN A 182 -23.48 8.08 5.22
N LYS A 183 -24.29 7.94 4.16
CA LYS A 183 -24.48 6.65 3.52
C LYS A 183 -23.09 6.26 3.05
N ARG A 184 -22.63 5.07 3.43
CA ARG A 184 -21.41 4.48 2.87
C ARG A 184 -21.68 4.26 1.38
N VAL A 185 -21.45 5.29 0.57
CA VAL A 185 -21.52 5.19 -0.88
C VAL A 185 -20.20 4.58 -1.28
N SER A 186 -20.24 3.30 -1.64
CA SER A 186 -19.05 2.52 -2.01
C SER A 186 -18.79 2.52 -3.50
N ASP A 187 -19.70 3.05 -4.33
CA ASP A 187 -19.59 3.02 -5.78
C ASP A 187 -19.65 4.43 -6.37
N PHE A 188 -18.53 4.88 -6.90
CA PHE A 188 -18.32 6.13 -7.60
C PHE A 188 -17.63 5.89 -8.94
N ILE A 189 -17.80 4.70 -9.53
CA ILE A 189 -17.15 4.37 -10.80
C ILE A 189 -17.60 5.37 -11.87
N GLY A 190 -16.64 6.09 -12.47
CA GLY A 190 -16.90 7.12 -13.48
C GLY A 190 -17.67 8.35 -12.97
N ALA A 191 -17.88 8.48 -11.65
CA ALA A 191 -18.65 9.59 -11.09
C ALA A 191 -17.98 10.93 -11.32
N ASN A 192 -18.77 11.98 -11.55
CA ASN A 192 -18.29 13.35 -11.59
C ASN A 192 -18.34 13.96 -10.19
N LEU A 193 -17.17 14.09 -9.56
CA LEU A 193 -16.95 14.65 -8.23
C LEU A 193 -16.03 15.88 -8.30
N ARG A 194 -16.00 16.55 -9.46
CA ARG A 194 -15.10 17.66 -9.72
C ARG A 194 -15.37 18.82 -8.78
N ARG A 195 -14.35 19.28 -8.05
CA ARG A 195 -14.41 20.36 -7.04
C ARG A 195 -15.36 20.08 -5.88
N GLU A 196 -15.77 18.84 -5.68
CA GLU A 196 -16.59 18.46 -4.52
C GLU A 196 -15.79 18.59 -3.22
N ASN A 197 -16.50 18.94 -2.14
CA ASN A 197 -15.95 18.90 -0.80
C ASN A 197 -16.18 17.50 -0.20
N LEU A 198 -15.11 16.71 -0.21
CA LEU A 198 -15.03 15.38 0.37
C LEU A 198 -14.18 15.36 1.66
N CYS A 199 -13.87 16.54 2.21
CA CYS A 199 -13.07 16.71 3.42
C CYS A 199 -13.67 15.88 4.57
N GLY A 200 -12.83 15.10 5.26
CA GLY A 200 -13.23 14.31 6.41
C GLY A 200 -14.24 13.18 6.13
N ARG A 201 -14.48 12.82 4.87
CA ARG A 201 -15.42 11.73 4.52
C ARG A 201 -14.84 10.34 4.75
N ASP A 202 -15.74 9.39 4.94
CA ASP A 202 -15.43 7.96 4.96
C ASP A 202 -15.53 7.42 3.54
N LEU A 203 -14.38 7.14 2.90
CA LEU A 203 -14.33 6.49 1.59
C LEU A 203 -13.61 5.14 1.68
N ARG A 204 -13.67 4.49 2.84
CA ARG A 204 -13.03 3.20 3.08
C ARG A 204 -13.60 2.13 2.14
N GLY A 205 -12.74 1.60 1.27
CA GLY A 205 -13.14 0.62 0.26
C GLY A 205 -14.04 1.17 -0.85
N ALA A 206 -14.09 2.49 -1.04
CA ALA A 206 -14.86 3.09 -2.13
C ALA A 206 -14.25 2.74 -3.50
N LEU A 207 -15.09 2.46 -4.48
CA LEU A 207 -14.73 2.26 -5.88
C LEU A 207 -14.74 3.62 -6.59
N LEU A 208 -13.57 4.25 -6.72
CA LEU A 208 -13.37 5.54 -7.40
C LEU A 208 -12.81 5.35 -8.82
N ILE A 209 -12.98 4.15 -9.39
CA ILE A 209 -12.39 3.79 -10.69
C ILE A 209 -12.86 4.79 -11.76
N ALA A 210 -11.93 5.45 -12.42
CA ALA A 210 -12.19 6.47 -13.43
C ALA A 210 -13.08 7.67 -12.98
N ALA A 211 -13.26 7.88 -11.67
CA ALA A 211 -13.98 9.05 -11.15
C ALA A 211 -13.26 10.36 -11.50
N ASP A 212 -14.01 11.41 -11.81
CA ASP A 212 -13.47 12.76 -12.00
C ASP A 212 -13.46 13.52 -10.66
N LEU A 213 -12.30 13.56 -10.02
CA LEU A 213 -12.05 14.25 -8.74
C LEU A 213 -11.24 15.53 -8.93
N ARG A 214 -11.22 16.10 -10.15
CA ARG A 214 -10.37 17.26 -10.45
C ARG A 214 -10.71 18.43 -9.53
N GLY A 215 -9.70 18.95 -8.84
CA GLY A 215 -9.87 20.04 -7.89
C GLY A 215 -10.73 19.74 -6.66
N ALA A 216 -11.09 18.48 -6.41
CA ALA A 216 -11.84 18.09 -5.21
C ALA A 216 -10.99 18.28 -3.94
N ASP A 217 -11.65 18.51 -2.81
CA ASP A 217 -11.00 18.51 -1.50
C ASP A 217 -11.23 17.16 -0.82
N LEU A 218 -10.17 16.34 -0.76
CA LEU A 218 -10.09 15.03 -0.09
C LEU A 218 -9.23 15.11 1.18
N SER A 219 -9.04 16.32 1.73
CA SER A 219 -8.26 16.48 2.95
C SER A 219 -8.93 15.75 4.11
N TYR A 220 -8.13 15.06 4.92
CA TYR A 220 -8.61 14.26 6.06
C TYR A 220 -9.64 13.16 5.72
N THR A 221 -9.82 12.81 4.44
CA THR A 221 -10.66 11.67 4.03
C THR A 221 -9.99 10.34 4.38
N ASP A 222 -10.75 9.36 4.86
CA ASP A 222 -10.26 7.99 5.02
C ASP A 222 -10.36 7.23 3.70
N LEU A 223 -9.20 6.83 3.15
CA LEU A 223 -9.05 6.19 1.85
C LEU A 223 -8.52 4.76 1.95
N ILE A 224 -8.54 4.14 3.14
CA ILE A 224 -8.05 2.76 3.29
C ILE A 224 -8.80 1.82 2.33
N GLY A 225 -8.05 1.11 1.49
CA GLY A 225 -8.59 0.17 0.52
C GLY A 225 -9.46 0.78 -0.58
N ALA A 226 -9.53 2.12 -0.72
CA ALA A 226 -10.24 2.75 -1.82
C ALA A 226 -9.55 2.42 -3.16
N ASP A 227 -10.33 2.04 -4.17
CA ASP A 227 -9.83 1.75 -5.51
C ASP A 227 -9.79 3.02 -6.34
N MET A 228 -8.57 3.55 -6.56
CA MET A 228 -8.33 4.81 -7.26
C MET A 228 -7.84 4.61 -8.70
N ARG A 229 -7.95 3.40 -9.26
CA ARG A 229 -7.48 3.11 -10.62
C ARG A 229 -8.11 4.08 -11.61
N ASP A 230 -7.26 4.79 -12.34
CA ASP A 230 -7.65 5.77 -13.35
C ASP A 230 -8.49 6.96 -12.87
N ALA A 231 -8.67 7.13 -11.56
CA ALA A 231 -9.33 8.31 -10.97
C ALA A 231 -8.54 9.58 -11.31
N ASP A 232 -9.24 10.64 -11.72
CA ASP A 232 -8.62 11.92 -12.09
C ASP A 232 -8.58 12.87 -10.91
N ILE A 233 -7.44 12.93 -10.23
CA ILE A 233 -7.18 13.76 -9.04
C ILE A 233 -6.33 14.99 -9.37
N ARG A 234 -6.31 15.42 -10.64
CA ARG A 234 -5.55 16.62 -11.04
C ARG A 234 -6.04 17.86 -10.29
N GLY A 235 -5.11 18.51 -9.59
CA GLY A 235 -5.42 19.69 -8.75
C GLY A 235 -6.23 19.40 -7.48
N ALA A 236 -6.53 18.13 -7.17
CA ALA A 236 -7.21 17.76 -5.92
C ALA A 236 -6.29 17.98 -4.70
N ASN A 237 -6.91 18.18 -3.54
CA ASN A 237 -6.21 18.30 -2.26
C ASN A 237 -6.36 17.02 -1.43
N LEU A 238 -5.29 16.24 -1.25
CA LEU A 238 -5.28 15.04 -0.40
C LEU A 238 -4.46 15.24 0.89
N ILE A 239 -4.11 16.48 1.24
CA ILE A 239 -3.33 16.75 2.46
C ILE A 239 -4.10 16.26 3.68
N GLY A 240 -3.43 15.48 4.54
CA GLY A 240 -4.02 14.96 5.77
C GLY A 240 -4.96 13.77 5.57
N SER A 241 -5.23 13.33 4.32
CA SER A 241 -5.98 12.09 4.07
C SER A 241 -5.35 10.91 4.81
N LEU A 242 -6.16 9.94 5.19
CA LEU A 242 -5.75 8.81 6.02
C LEU A 242 -5.55 7.55 5.18
N PHE A 243 -4.51 6.80 5.52
CA PHE A 243 -4.23 5.46 4.99
C PHE A 243 -4.16 5.40 3.47
N LEU A 244 -3.73 6.50 2.85
CA LEU A 244 -3.49 6.61 1.43
C LEU A 244 -2.09 6.09 1.10
N THR A 245 -2.00 5.22 0.10
CA THR A 245 -0.77 4.51 -0.24
C THR A 245 -0.14 5.03 -1.53
N GLN A 246 1.17 4.82 -1.69
CA GLN A 246 1.86 5.14 -2.95
C GLN A 246 1.28 4.36 -4.12
N ALA A 247 0.83 3.11 -3.91
CA ALA A 247 0.14 2.30 -4.91
C ALA A 247 -1.14 2.97 -5.45
N GLN A 248 -1.99 3.46 -4.54
CA GLN A 248 -3.21 4.20 -4.92
C GLN A 248 -2.88 5.46 -5.74
N ILE A 249 -1.86 6.22 -5.31
CA ILE A 249 -1.37 7.39 -6.04
C ILE A 249 -0.82 7.03 -7.42
N ASN A 250 0.01 5.99 -7.53
CA ASN A 250 0.54 5.52 -8.80
C ASN A 250 -0.58 5.07 -9.75
N SER A 251 -1.70 4.58 -9.24
CA SER A 251 -2.83 4.11 -10.04
C SER A 251 -3.72 5.23 -10.60
N ALA A 252 -3.69 6.40 -9.97
CA ALA A 252 -4.51 7.57 -10.30
C ALA A 252 -3.83 8.51 -11.31
N LYS A 253 -4.61 9.45 -11.86
CA LYS A 253 -4.16 10.51 -12.77
C LYS A 253 -4.08 11.82 -12.00
N GLY A 254 -2.87 12.23 -11.63
CA GLY A 254 -2.59 13.51 -10.99
C GLY A 254 -1.70 14.40 -11.84
N ASN A 255 -1.28 15.52 -11.27
CA ASN A 255 -0.32 16.44 -11.89
C ASN A 255 0.47 17.21 -10.82
N LYS A 256 1.33 18.15 -11.25
CA LYS A 256 2.10 19.02 -10.35
C LYS A 256 1.26 19.80 -9.33
N HIS A 257 -0.03 20.04 -9.62
CA HIS A 257 -0.94 20.79 -8.75
C HIS A 257 -1.70 19.90 -7.75
N THR A 258 -1.67 18.58 -7.92
CA THR A 258 -2.24 17.65 -6.93
C THR A 258 -1.45 17.75 -5.62
N LYS A 259 -2.15 18.00 -4.51
CA LYS A 259 -1.53 18.13 -3.19
C LYS A 259 -1.59 16.78 -2.48
N LEU A 260 -0.45 16.27 -2.02
CA LEU A 260 -0.32 14.96 -1.38
C LEU A 260 0.16 15.11 0.07
N PRO A 261 -0.11 14.13 0.94
CA PRO A 261 0.62 13.98 2.21
C PRO A 261 2.14 13.94 1.98
N LEU A 262 2.91 14.46 2.94
CA LEU A 262 4.38 14.53 2.84
C LEU A 262 5.05 13.16 2.73
N SER A 263 4.40 12.10 3.19
CA SER A 263 4.87 10.72 3.10
C SER A 263 4.76 10.10 1.70
N LEU A 264 4.08 10.76 0.76
CA LEU A 264 3.83 10.25 -0.58
C LEU A 264 4.50 11.11 -1.65
N ASN A 265 5.00 10.45 -2.68
CA ASN A 265 5.67 11.08 -3.80
C ASN A 265 4.73 11.23 -4.99
N LYS A 266 4.90 12.33 -5.75
CA LYS A 266 4.29 12.45 -7.06
C LYS A 266 4.98 11.49 -8.02
N PRO A 267 4.25 10.60 -8.71
CA PRO A 267 4.84 9.72 -9.71
C PRO A 267 5.43 10.51 -10.88
N ASP A 268 6.56 10.06 -11.43
CA ASP A 268 7.24 10.73 -12.56
C ASP A 268 6.31 10.93 -13.77
N HIS A 269 5.42 9.98 -14.03
CA HIS A 269 4.47 10.04 -15.14
C HIS A 269 3.37 11.12 -14.98
N TRP A 270 3.30 11.82 -13.83
CA TRP A 270 2.46 13.00 -13.65
C TRP A 270 3.15 14.31 -14.00
N LEU A 271 4.47 14.28 -14.16
CA LEU A 271 5.33 15.46 -14.39
C LEU A 271 5.59 15.72 -15.88
N ILE A 272 5.07 14.86 -16.74
CA ILE A 272 5.16 14.91 -18.20
C ILE A 272 4.00 15.76 -18.75
#